data_AF-A0A7V3ADS8-F1
#
_entry.id   AF-A0A7V3ADS8-F1
#
_cell.length_a   1.000
_cell.length_b   1.000
_cell.length_c   1.000
_cell.angle_alpha   90.00
_cell.angle_beta   90.00
_cell.angle_gamma   90.00
#
_symmetry.space_group_name_H-M   'P 1'
#
loop_
_entity.id
_entity.type
_entity.pdbx_description
1 polymer ?
#
loop_
_entity_poly.entity_id
_entity_poly.type
_entity_poly.pdbx_seq_one_letter_code
_entity_poly.pdbx_strand_id
1 'polypeptide(L)'
;MVRWIVGIVCAVVALAVLGLVFFGVKTEREEQTYTVKRREMGRSVRGLGKVESRIPDQPLGFVIGGRLKAVFVIEGQAVKAGEKLAELETPDFEARIAAAQAVVAEALAR
;
A
#
# COMPACT_ATOMS: atom_id res chain seq x y z
N MET A 1 -48.20 55.13 66.92
CA MET A 1 -48.58 54.39 65.70
C MET A 1 -47.42 54.05 64.75
N VAL A 2 -46.28 54.77 64.76
CA VAL A 2 -45.18 54.59 63.78
C VAL A 2 -44.37 53.29 63.93
N ARG A 3 -44.33 52.69 65.13
CA ARG A 3 -43.46 51.53 65.45
C ARG A 3 -43.85 50.22 64.76
N TRP A 4 -45.08 50.09 64.27
CA TRP A 4 -45.55 48.88 63.56
C TRP A 4 -45.29 48.95 62.04
N ILE A 5 -45.31 50.15 61.47
CA ILE A 5 -45.03 50.40 60.05
C ILE A 5 -43.55 50.10 59.74
N VAL A 6 -42.63 50.51 60.62
CA VAL A 6 -41.20 50.24 60.47
C VAL A 6 -40.89 48.74 60.51
N GLY A 7 -41.60 47.97 61.36
CA GLY A 7 -41.46 46.51 61.44
C GLY A 7 -41.89 45.80 60.15
N ILE A 8 -42.99 46.24 59.54
CA ILE A 8 -43.50 45.68 58.28
C ILE A 8 -42.54 46.00 57.12
N VAL A 9 -42.03 47.23 57.05
CA VAL A 9 -41.07 47.62 56.00
C VAL A 9 -39.76 46.83 56.12
N CYS A 10 -39.22 46.64 57.33
CA CYS A 10 -38.05 45.80 57.53
C CYS A 10 -38.29 44.32 57.14
N ALA A 11 -39.47 43.79 57.42
CA ALA A 11 -39.83 42.42 57.04
C ALA A 11 -39.94 42.25 55.52
N VAL A 12 -40.51 43.24 54.81
CA VAL A 12 -40.61 43.22 53.34
C VAL A 12 -39.23 43.35 52.68
N VAL A 13 -38.36 44.21 53.21
CA VAL A 13 -36.99 44.35 52.71
C VAL A 13 -36.19 43.07 52.97
N ALA A 14 -36.33 42.46 54.14
CA ALA A 14 -35.67 41.19 54.44
C ALA A 14 -36.14 40.06 53.51
N LEU A 15 -37.44 39.98 53.22
CA LEU A 15 -38.00 39.02 52.26
C LEU A 15 -37.52 39.26 50.82
N ALA A 16 -37.41 40.51 50.40
CA ALA A 16 -36.90 40.86 49.08
C ALA A 16 -35.41 40.49 48.91
N VAL A 17 -34.60 40.75 49.93
CA VAL A 17 -33.17 40.34 49.94
C VAL A 17 -33.05 38.82 49.96
N LEU A 18 -33.87 38.12 50.75
CA LEU A 18 -33.87 36.65 50.79
C LEU A 18 -34.26 36.05 49.42
N GLY A 19 -35.28 36.62 48.78
CA GLY A 19 -35.73 36.20 47.45
C GLY A 19 -34.65 36.39 46.40
N LEU A 20 -33.96 37.54 46.41
CA LEU A 20 -32.91 37.85 45.43
C LEU A 20 -31.67 36.96 45.59
N VAL A 21 -31.31 36.62 46.83
CA VAL A 21 -30.21 35.68 47.13
C VAL A 21 -30.59 34.24 46.72
N PHE A 22 -31.82 33.81 46.98
CA PHE A 22 -32.29 32.49 46.56
C PHE A 22 -32.43 32.35 45.04
N PHE A 23 -32.82 33.42 44.34
CA PHE A 23 -33.01 33.40 42.89
C PHE A 23 -31.71 33.64 42.10
N GLY A 24 -30.72 34.32 42.68
CA GLY A 24 -29.48 34.69 42.00
C GLY A 24 -28.43 33.58 41.87
N VAL A 25 -28.60 32.43 42.53
CA VAL A 25 -27.63 31.31 42.54
C VAL A 25 -28.12 30.12 41.72
N LYS A 26 -28.90 30.36 40.66
CA LYS A 26 -29.12 29.36 39.62
C LYS A 26 -28.23 29.68 38.42
N THR A 27 -26.91 29.65 38.67
CA THR A 27 -25.90 29.62 37.61
C THR A 27 -26.05 28.29 36.87
N GLU A 28 -26.76 28.35 35.76
CA GLU A 28 -26.89 27.27 34.80
C GLU A 28 -25.50 27.08 34.16
N ARG A 29 -24.77 26.10 34.70
CA ARG A 29 -23.44 25.72 34.22
C ARG A 29 -23.64 25.04 32.86
N GLU A 30 -23.41 25.78 31.78
CA GLU A 30 -23.35 25.22 30.43
C GLU A 30 -22.24 24.18 30.34
N GLU A 31 -22.60 22.91 30.50
CA GLU A 31 -21.71 21.79 30.23
C GLU A 31 -21.60 21.62 28.71
N GLN A 32 -20.49 22.09 28.16
CA GLN A 32 -20.16 21.92 26.75
C GLN A 32 -20.05 20.44 26.40
N THR A 33 -21.15 19.87 25.91
CA THR A 33 -21.22 18.47 25.53
C THR A 33 -21.04 18.37 24.02
N TYR A 34 -19.97 17.71 23.59
CA TYR A 34 -19.73 17.48 22.16
C TYR A 34 -20.44 16.21 21.70
N THR A 35 -21.34 16.33 20.72
CA THR A 35 -22.07 15.18 20.18
C THR A 35 -21.16 14.32 19.30
N VAL A 36 -20.79 13.14 19.78
CA VAL A 36 -19.97 12.18 19.03
C VAL A 36 -20.83 11.42 18.03
N LYS A 37 -20.69 11.72 16.73
CA LYS A 37 -21.31 10.93 15.65
C LYS A 37 -20.43 9.71 15.34
N ARG A 38 -21.00 8.51 15.47
CA ARG A 38 -20.33 7.25 15.11
C ARG A 38 -20.12 7.21 13.60
N ARG A 39 -18.86 7.24 13.16
CA ARG A 39 -18.44 7.02 11.78
C ARG A 39 -17.60 5.74 11.76
N GLU A 40 -17.85 4.85 10.79
CA GLU A 40 -17.00 3.68 10.60
C GLU A 40 -15.59 4.15 10.23
N MET A 41 -14.65 3.83 11.11
CA MET A 41 -13.25 4.19 10.96
C MET A 41 -12.57 3.02 10.27
N GLY A 42 -12.30 3.16 8.97
CA GLY A 42 -11.60 2.14 8.19
C GLY A 42 -10.21 1.89 8.79
N ARG A 43 -10.02 0.71 9.39
CA ARG A 43 -8.73 0.28 9.93
C ARG A 43 -7.84 -0.14 8.75
N SER A 44 -7.00 0.75 8.26
CA SER A 44 -5.99 0.40 7.27
C SER A 44 -4.79 -0.25 7.98
N VAL A 45 -4.60 -1.56 7.80
CA VAL A 45 -3.37 -2.24 8.23
C VAL A 45 -2.36 -2.11 7.09
N ARG A 46 -1.28 -1.36 7.33
CA ARG A 46 -0.15 -1.26 6.38
C ARG A 46 0.84 -2.37 6.70
N GLY A 47 0.89 -3.39 5.85
CA GLY A 47 1.97 -4.36 5.84
C GLY A 47 3.15 -3.82 5.06
N LEU A 48 4.35 -3.87 5.63
CA LEU A 48 5.59 -3.67 4.89
C LEU A 48 5.91 -5.01 4.21
N GLY A 49 5.90 -5.02 2.88
CA GLY A 49 6.26 -6.18 2.07
C GLY A 49 7.32 -5.78 1.05
N LYS A 50 8.25 -6.67 0.77
CA LYS A 50 9.23 -6.48 -0.30
C LYS A 50 8.61 -6.98 -1.60
N VAL A 51 8.64 -6.15 -2.64
CA VAL A 51 8.25 -6.56 -4.00
C VAL A 51 9.43 -7.34 -4.58
N GLU A 52 9.22 -8.61 -4.90
CA GLU A 52 10.20 -9.46 -5.55
C GLU A 52 9.67 -9.93 -6.91
N SER A 53 10.59 -10.19 -7.84
CA SER A 53 10.21 -10.79 -9.12
C SER A 53 9.61 -12.18 -8.88
N ARG A 54 8.55 -12.53 -9.62
CA ARG A 54 7.96 -13.87 -9.56
C ARG A 54 8.97 -14.95 -9.95
N ILE A 55 9.90 -14.61 -10.85
CA ILE A 55 10.94 -15.50 -11.34
C ILE A 55 12.28 -14.87 -10.96
N PRO A 56 13.16 -15.60 -10.25
CA PRO A 56 14.47 -15.08 -9.88
C PRO A 56 15.29 -14.78 -11.13
N ASP A 57 16.19 -13.80 -11.01
CA ASP A 57 17.13 -13.45 -12.07
C ASP A 57 17.95 -14.70 -12.44
N GLN A 58 17.76 -15.19 -13.66
CA GLN A 58 18.46 -16.37 -14.15
C GLN A 58 19.64 -15.92 -15.00
N PRO A 59 20.90 -16.21 -14.59
CA PRO A 59 22.05 -15.86 -15.39
C PRO A 59 22.00 -16.61 -16.72
N LEU A 60 21.98 -15.85 -17.82
CA LEU A 60 22.05 -16.42 -19.15
C LEU A 60 23.47 -16.93 -19.40
N GLY A 61 23.58 -18.23 -19.72
CA GLY A 61 24.84 -18.88 -20.04
C GLY A 61 24.69 -19.76 -21.28
N PHE A 62 25.77 -19.87 -22.06
CA PHE A 62 25.81 -20.77 -23.20
C PHE A 62 26.25 -22.16 -22.75
N VAL A 63 25.47 -23.18 -23.11
CA VAL A 63 25.78 -24.59 -22.78
C VAL A 63 26.97 -25.11 -23.59
N ILE A 64 27.13 -24.59 -24.80
CA ILE A 64 28.22 -24.93 -25.72
C ILE A 64 29.20 -23.77 -25.84
N GLY A 65 30.49 -24.10 -25.94
CA GLY A 65 31.51 -23.14 -26.31
C GLY A 65 31.38 -22.76 -27.78
N GLY A 66 31.52 -21.48 -28.09
CA GLY A 66 31.42 -20.94 -29.44
C GLY A 66 31.70 -19.45 -29.46
N ARG A 67 31.91 -18.88 -30.66
CA ARG A 67 32.04 -17.44 -30.82
C ARG A 67 30.65 -16.82 -30.95
N LEU A 68 30.42 -15.65 -30.35
CA LEU A 68 29.17 -14.92 -30.55
C LEU A 68 29.12 -14.39 -31.99
N LYS A 69 28.14 -14.84 -32.77
CA LYS A 69 27.93 -14.42 -34.16
C LYS A 69 27.06 -13.17 -34.24
N ALA A 70 25.93 -13.20 -33.53
CA ALA A 70 24.96 -12.13 -33.52
C ALA A 70 24.16 -12.12 -32.21
N VAL A 71 23.72 -10.93 -31.81
CA VAL A 71 22.76 -10.71 -30.71
C VAL A 71 21.53 -10.05 -31.32
N PHE A 72 20.35 -10.58 -31.00
CA PHE A 72 19.08 -10.14 -31.61
C PHE A 72 18.21 -9.32 -30.66
N VAL A 73 18.68 -9.07 -29.44
CA VAL A 73 17.93 -8.39 -28.38
C VAL A 73 18.71 -7.21 -27.84
N ILE A 74 17.98 -6.17 -27.43
CA ILE A 74 18.55 -5.01 -26.73
C ILE A 74 18.30 -5.12 -25.21
N GLU A 75 19.14 -4.44 -24.43
CA GLU A 75 18.98 -4.38 -22.98
C GLU A 75 17.61 -3.79 -22.59
N GLY A 76 16.93 -4.43 -21.63
CA GLY A 76 15.60 -4.02 -21.19
C GLY A 76 14.44 -4.45 -22.09
N GLN A 77 14.70 -5.13 -23.21
CA GLN A 77 13.66 -5.69 -24.07
C GLN A 77 12.94 -6.86 -23.39
N ALA A 78 11.61 -6.86 -23.46
CA ALA A 78 10.81 -8.02 -23.06
C ALA A 78 10.90 -9.12 -24.12
N VAL A 79 11.34 -10.31 -23.69
CA VAL A 79 11.53 -11.48 -24.56
C VAL A 79 10.61 -12.63 -24.12
N LYS A 80 10.23 -13.49 -25.07
CA LYS A 80 9.41 -14.67 -24.78
C LYS A 80 10.27 -15.92 -24.59
N ALA A 81 9.69 -16.92 -23.93
CA ALA A 81 10.33 -18.23 -23.81
C ALA A 81 10.57 -18.83 -25.21
N GLY A 82 11.80 -19.26 -25.47
CA GLY A 82 12.22 -19.84 -26.76
C GLY A 82 12.60 -18.81 -27.83
N GLU A 83 12.56 -17.51 -27.54
CA GLU A 83 13.03 -16.48 -28.45
C GLU A 83 14.56 -16.55 -28.62
N LYS A 84 15.04 -16.44 -29.86
CA LYS A 84 16.47 -16.47 -30.15
C LYS A 84 17.11 -15.17 -29.67
N LEU A 85 17.83 -15.24 -28.55
CA LEU A 85 18.52 -14.08 -27.97
C LEU A 85 19.86 -13.79 -28.68
N ALA A 86 20.59 -14.85 -29.00
CA ALA A 86 21.89 -14.77 -29.65
C ALA A 86 22.13 -16.01 -30.52
N GLU A 87 23.01 -15.87 -31.51
CA GLU A 87 23.50 -16.96 -32.32
C GLU A 87 25.00 -17.14 -32.09
N LEU A 88 25.41 -18.39 -31.90
CA LEU A 88 26.80 -18.78 -31.77
C LEU A 88 27.30 -19.32 -33.11
N GLU A 89 28.51 -18.94 -33.48
CA GLU A 89 29.28 -19.53 -34.56
C GLU A 89 30.06 -20.73 -34.01
N THR A 90 29.74 -21.91 -34.53
CA THR A 90 30.26 -23.20 -34.06
C THR A 90 30.62 -24.12 -35.24
N PRO A 91 31.73 -23.84 -35.95
CA PRO A 91 32.07 -24.55 -37.20
C PRO A 91 32.31 -26.05 -36.99
N ASP A 92 32.92 -26.44 -35.86
CA ASP A 92 33.19 -27.84 -35.54
C ASP A 92 31.90 -28.65 -35.35
N PHE A 93 30.88 -28.05 -34.74
CA PHE A 93 29.59 -28.70 -34.53
C PHE A 93 28.82 -28.82 -35.85
N GLU A 94 28.88 -27.80 -36.70
CA GLU A 94 28.28 -27.85 -38.04
C GLU A 94 28.89 -28.96 -38.90
N ALA A 95 30.22 -29.08 -38.91
CA ALA A 95 30.92 -30.14 -39.65
C ALA A 95 30.52 -31.54 -39.16
N ARG A 96 30.39 -31.74 -37.84
CA ARG A 96 29.96 -33.02 -37.26
C ARG A 96 28.52 -33.36 -37.62
N ILE A 97 27.62 -32.37 -37.63
CA ILE A 97 26.23 -32.56 -38.07
C ILE A 97 26.20 -32.95 -39.54
N ALA A 98 26.94 -32.26 -40.41
CA ALA A 98 27.00 -32.58 -41.83
C ALA A 98 27.51 -34.02 -42.09
N ALA A 99 28.57 -34.43 -41.39
CA ALA A 99 29.08 -35.80 -41.47
C ALA A 99 28.04 -36.85 -41.03
N ALA A 100 27.35 -36.61 -39.91
CA ALA A 100 26.31 -37.51 -39.43
C ALA A 100 25.12 -37.61 -40.39
N GLN A 101 24.73 -36.47 -40.99
CA GLN A 101 23.66 -36.44 -42.00
C GLN A 101 24.04 -37.23 -43.26
N ALA A 102 25.30 -37.15 -43.70
CA ALA A 102 25.78 -37.94 -44.84
C ALA A 102 25.68 -39.45 -44.57
N VAL A 103 26.06 -39.89 -43.37
CA VAL A 103 25.95 -41.31 -42.96
C VAL A 103 24.49 -41.78 -42.93
N VAL A 104 23.58 -40.95 -42.39
CA VAL A 104 22.14 -41.27 -42.38
C VAL A 104 21.57 -41.33 -43.81
N ALA A 105 21.97 -40.40 -44.67
CA ALA A 105 21.53 -40.38 -46.06
C ALA A 105 22.02 -41.62 -46.84
N GLU A 106 23.27 -42.05 -46.62
CA GLU A 106 23.81 -43.28 -47.21
C GLU A 106 23.02 -44.51 -46.75
N ALA A 107 22.68 -44.59 -45.45
CA ALA A 107 21.91 -45.70 -44.90
C ALA A 107 20.46 -45.74 -45.41
N LEU A 108 19.83 -44.59 -45.66
CA LEU A 108 18.48 -44.50 -46.22
C LEU A 108 18.44 -44.80 -47.73
N ALA A 109 19.56 -44.62 -48.42
CA ALA A 109 19.68 -44.90 -49.86
C ALA A 109 19.96 -46.38 -50.18
N ARG A 110 20.17 -47.21 -49.14
CA ARG A 110 20.47 -48.63 -49.23
C ARG A 110 19.25 -49.48 -48.89
#